data_AF-A0A658NJU5-F1
#
_entry.id   AF-A0A658NJU5-F1
#
_cell.length_a   1.000
_cell.length_b   1.000
_cell.length_c   1.000
_cell.angle_alpha   90.00
_cell.angle_beta   90.00
_cell.angle_gamma   90.00
#
_symmetry.space_group_name_H-M   'P 1'
#
loop_
_entity.id
_entity.type
_entity.pdbx_description
1 polymer ?
#
loop_
_entity_poly.entity_id
_entity_poly.type
_entity_poly.pdbx_seq_one_letter_code
_entity_poly.pdbx_strand_id
1 'polypeptide(L)' 'LQFGLSKKMVVDGWPVAKGLDLADIVGADGRLGRTKTGELTLWVTHLRLLSKALRPPPGKWHGLSDVELRYRKRYLD' A
#
# COMPACT_ATOMS: atom_id res chain seq x y z
N LEU A 1 -10.01 -2.29 2.12
CA LEU A 1 -9.89 -1.00 2.82
C LEU A 1 -9.08 -0.06 1.92
N GLN A 2 -9.64 1.09 1.56
CA GLN A 2 -8.96 2.08 0.72
C GLN A 2 -8.31 3.18 1.57
N PHE A 3 -7.26 3.78 1.05
CA PHE A 3 -6.55 4.89 1.69
C PHE A 3 -6.75 6.13 0.81
N GLY A 4 -7.36 7.17 1.38
CA GLY A 4 -7.58 8.45 0.72
C GLY A 4 -6.47 9.43 1.10
N LEU A 5 -5.66 9.84 0.12
CA LEU A 5 -4.54 10.76 0.31
C LEU A 5 -4.83 12.11 -0.37
N SER A 6 -4.54 13.21 0.33
CA SER A 6 -4.61 14.56 -0.22
C SER A 6 -3.41 15.36 0.27
N LYS A 7 -2.76 16.11 -0.63
CA LYS A 7 -1.63 16.99 -0.29
C LYS A 7 -1.97 17.99 0.81
N LYS A 8 -3.24 18.42 0.89
CA LYS A 8 -3.71 19.34 1.93
C LYS A 8 -3.84 18.69 3.30
N MET A 9 -4.07 17.37 3.34
CA MET A 9 -4.29 16.63 4.59
C MET A 9 -3.01 16.00 5.13
N VAL A 10 -2.11 15.57 4.24
CA VAL A 10 -0.86 14.88 4.60
C VAL A 10 0.32 15.77 4.19
N VAL A 11 0.44 16.96 4.78
CA VAL A 11 1.45 17.95 4.38
C VAL A 11 2.87 17.41 4.66
N ASP A 12 3.12 16.99 5.89
CA ASP A 12 4.45 16.53 6.32
C ASP A 12 4.83 15.16 5.72
N GLY A 13 3.84 14.28 5.54
CA GLY A 13 4.00 12.97 4.91
C GLY A 13 3.96 12.98 3.39
N TRP A 14 3.75 14.13 2.73
CA TRP A 14 3.64 14.21 1.27
C TRP A 14 4.90 13.73 0.51
N PRO A 15 6.13 14.04 0.97
CA PRO A 15 7.34 13.50 0.34
C PRO A 15 7.39 11.97 0.40
N VAL A 16 6.93 11.38 1.52
CA VAL A 16 6.83 9.91 1.66
C VAL A 16 5.84 9.36 0.65
N ALA A 17 4.64 9.94 0.55
CA ALA A 17 3.61 9.51 -0.40
C ALA A 17 4.10 9.50 -1.86
N LYS A 18 4.94 10.47 -2.24
CA LYS A 18 5.54 10.55 -3.57
C LYS A 18 6.59 9.47 -3.85
N GLY A 19 7.24 8.96 -2.82
CA GLY A 19 8.29 7.94 -2.92
C GLY A 19 7.81 6.52 -2.62
N LEU A 20 6.49 6.29 -2.57
CA LEU A 20 5.93 4.95 -2.36
C LEU A 20 5.98 4.14 -3.65
N ASP A 21 6.47 2.92 -3.51
CA ASP A 21 6.48 1.89 -4.54
C ASP A 21 5.41 0.84 -4.22
N LEU A 22 5.09 0.03 -5.23
CA LEU A 22 4.19 -1.11 -5.04
C LEU A 22 4.78 -2.08 -4.00
N ALA A 23 3.92 -2.57 -3.10
CA ALA A 23 4.26 -3.46 -1.98
C ALA A 23 5.05 -2.82 -0.82
N ASP A 24 5.27 -1.50 -0.82
CA ASP A 24 5.75 -0.82 0.38
C ASP A 24 4.77 -1.01 1.56
N ILE A 25 5.34 -1.21 2.75
CA ILE A 25 4.58 -1.30 3.98
C ILE A 25 4.50 0.08 4.61
N VAL A 26 3.28 0.58 4.79
CA VAL A 26 3.02 1.91 5.35
C VAL A 26 2.11 1.82 6.56
N GLY A 27 2.35 2.70 7.53
CA GLY A 27 1.44 3.02 8.61
C GLY A 27 0.68 4.28 8.24
N ALA A 28 -0.64 4.28 8.45
CA ALA A 28 -1.47 5.44 8.22
C ALA A 28 -2.50 5.60 9.32
N ASP A 29 -2.64 6.83 9.79
CA ASP A 29 -3.65 7.22 10.76
C ASP A 29 -4.57 8.26 10.16
N GLY A 30 -5.85 8.22 10.55
CA GLY A 30 -6.84 9.11 9.99
C GLY A 30 -8.27 8.74 10.35
N ARG A 31 -9.21 9.35 9.64
CA ARG A 31 -10.65 9.15 9.89
C ARG A 31 -11.20 8.11 8.92
N LEU A 32 -11.90 7.11 9.45
CA LEU A 32 -12.68 6.19 8.63
C LEU A 32 -13.96 6.85 8.13
N GLY A 33 -14.30 6.58 6.87
CA GLY A 33 -15.55 7.01 6.24
C GLY A 33 -15.83 6.21 4.97
N ARG A 34 -16.84 6.63 4.22
CA ARG A 34 -17.15 6.06 2.90
C ARG A 34 -16.99 7.11 1.81
N THR A 35 -16.55 6.68 0.63
CA THR A 35 -16.52 7.52 -0.58
C THR A 35 -17.95 7.73 -1.12
N LYS A 36 -18.10 8.60 -2.13
CA LYS A 36 -19.38 8.77 -2.84
C LYS A 36 -19.85 7.48 -3.53
N THR A 37 -18.92 6.59 -3.89
CA THR A 37 -19.18 5.25 -4.45
C THR A 37 -19.47 4.19 -3.37
N GLY A 38 -19.43 4.55 -2.09
CA GLY A 38 -19.75 3.68 -0.97
C GLY A 38 -18.58 2.84 -0.43
N GLU A 39 -17.38 3.02 -0.98
CA GLU A 39 -16.16 2.28 -0.59
C GLU A 39 -15.64 2.74 0.78
N LEU A 40 -15.31 1.79 1.67
CA LEU A 40 -14.73 2.08 2.98
C LEU A 40 -13.30 2.60 2.82
N THR A 41 -13.10 3.85 3.26
CA THR A 41 -11.85 4.60 3.06
C THR A 41 -11.36 5.22 4.35
N LEU A 42 -10.07 5.06 4.62
CA LEU A 42 -9.34 5.81 5.64
C LEU A 42 -8.84 7.12 5.02
N TRP A 43 -9.36 8.25 5.48
CA TRP A 43 -8.89 9.58 5.09
C TRP A 43 -7.65 9.92 5.92
N VAL A 44 -6.48 9.75 5.30
CA VAL A 44 -5.18 9.79 5.98
C VAL A 44 -4.81 11.22 6.37
N THR A 45 -4.38 11.40 7.61
CA THR A 45 -3.79 12.65 8.12
C THR A 45 -2.31 12.48 8.42
N HIS A 46 -1.89 11.28 8.87
CA HIS A 46 -0.49 10.95 9.13
C HIS A 46 -0.10 9.71 8.33
N LEU A 47 1.03 9.80 7.64
CA LEU A 47 1.56 8.73 6.80
C LEU A 47 3.02 8.47 7.16
N ARG A 48 3.35 7.22 7.43
CA ARG A 48 4.72 6.78 7.73
C ARG A 48 5.06 5.56 6.88
N LEU A 49 6.23 5.60 6.26
CA LEU A 49 6.84 4.42 5.67
C LEU A 49 7.41 3.53 6.77
N LEU A 50 6.98 2.27 6.84
CA LEU A 50 7.44 1.31 7.83
C LEU A 50 8.52 0.39 7.26
N SER A 51 8.37 -0.03 6.00
CA SER A 51 9.37 -0.84 5.29
C SER A 51 9.26 -0.67 3.78
N LYS A 52 10.41 -0.53 3.10
CA LYS A 52 10.47 -0.45 1.63
C LYS A 52 10.49 -1.84 1.00
N ALA A 53 9.68 -2.03 -0.04
CA ALA A 53 9.76 -3.18 -0.92
C ALA A 53 10.84 -2.94 -1.98
N LEU A 54 12.07 -3.40 -1.71
CA LEU A 54 13.20 -3.26 -2.64
C LEU A 54 13.07 -4.16 -3.89
N ARG A 55 12.15 -5.12 -3.87
CA ARG A 55 11.87 -6.02 -5.00
C ARG A 55 10.39 -5.90 -5.36
N PRO A 56 10.06 -5.70 -6.65
CA PRO A 56 8.66 -5.64 -7.05
C PRO A 56 7.99 -7.00 -6.79
N PRO A 57 6.70 -7.01 -6.40
CA PRO A 57 5.96 -8.25 -6.29
C PRO A 57 5.87 -8.95 -7.66
N PRO A 58 5.80 -10.29 -7.69
CA PRO A 58 5.52 -11.03 -8.93
C PRO A 58 4.20 -10.51 -9.54
N GLY A 59 4.15 -10.42 -10.87
CA GLY A 59 3.13 -9.66 -11.60
C GLY A 59 1.68 -9.95 -11.20
N LYS A 60 0.85 -8.88 -11.18
CA LYS A 60 -0.55 -8.87 -10.69
C LYS A 60 -1.49 -9.92 -11.31
N TRP A 61 -1.17 -10.49 -12.46
CA TRP A 61 -2.08 -11.30 -13.28
C TRP A 61 -1.63 -12.74 -13.53
N HIS A 62 -0.37 -13.04 -13.24
CA HIS A 62 0.21 -14.37 -13.40
C HIS A 62 0.91 -14.74 -12.09
N GLY A 63 0.17 -14.66 -10.97
CA GLY A 63 0.66 -15.09 -9.66
C GLY A 63 1.42 -16.39 -9.77
N LEU A 64 2.42 -16.62 -8.91
CA LEU A 64 3.42 -17.69 -9.01
C LEU A 64 2.82 -19.02 -9.48
N SER A 65 2.75 -19.22 -10.80
CA SER A 65 2.14 -20.38 -11.42
C SER A 65 3.05 -21.60 -11.30
N ASP A 66 4.33 -21.34 -11.07
CA ASP A 66 5.35 -22.32 -10.77
C ASP A 66 5.29 -22.74 -9.30
N VAL A 67 4.80 -23.97 -9.09
CA VAL A 67 4.66 -24.63 -7.80
C VAL A 67 6.00 -24.75 -7.07
N GLU A 68 7.11 -24.96 -7.78
CA GLU A 68 8.44 -25.04 -7.17
C GLU A 68 8.87 -23.67 -6.60
N LEU A 69 8.56 -22.60 -7.34
CA LEU A 69 8.89 -21.24 -6.95
C LEU A 69 8.05 -20.75 -5.76
N ARG A 70 6.78 -21.18 -5.64
CA ARG A 70 5.94 -20.99 -4.44
C ARG A 70 6.54 -21.68 -3.22
N TYR A 71 6.98 -22.93 -3.35
CA TYR A 71 7.59 -23.66 -2.23
C TYR A 71 8.93 -23.05 -1.80
N ARG A 72 9.73 -22.51 -2.74
CA ARG A 72 11.01 -21.86 -2.42
C ARG A 72 10.89 -20.44 -1.90
N LYS A 73 9.84 -19.71 -2.29
CA LYS A 73 9.58 -18.32 -1.86
C LYS A 73 8.20 -18.21 -1.22
N ARG A 74 7.98 -18.99 -0.15
CA ARG A 74 6.69 -19.05 0.58
C ARG A 74 6.16 -17.69 1.04
N TYR A 75 7.03 -16.70 1.23
CA TYR A 75 6.63 -15.32 1.57
C TYR A 75 6.02 -14.52 0.40
N LEU A 76 6.02 -15.07 -0.82
CA LEU A 76 5.40 -14.50 -2.02
C LEU A 76 4.14 -15.26 -2.48
N ASP A 77 3.84 -16.39 -1.85
CA ASP A 77 2.58 -17.13 -2.03
C ASP A 77 1.43 -16.42 -1.32
#